data_AF-A0A0V0YRU0-F1
#
_entry.id   AF-A0A0V0YRU0-F1
#
_cell.length_a   1.000
_cell.length_b   1.000
_cell.length_c   1.000
_cell.angle_alpha   90.00
_cell.angle_beta   90.00
_cell.angle_gamma   90.00
#
_symmetry.space_group_name_H-M   'P 1'
#
loop_
_entity.id
_entity.type
_entity.pdbx_description
1 polymer ?
#
loop_
_entity_poly.entity_id
_entity_poly.type
_entity_poly.pdbx_seq_one_letter_code
_entity_poly.pdbx_strand_id
1 'polypeptide(L)' 'MSYLTKVAGVDCYFLVGEDGTSFFIRNGLGQTVSVLSPLRKNK' A
#
# COMPACT_ATOMS: atom_id res chain seq x y z
N MET A 1 0.05 -11.64 2.03
CA MET A 1 -0.98 -11.28 3.04
C MET A 1 -1.37 -9.83 2.81
N SER A 2 -2.66 -9.48 2.92
CA SER A 2 -3.10 -8.08 2.77
C SER A 2 -3.76 -7.53 4.02
N TYR A 3 -3.52 -6.26 4.32
CA TYR A 3 -4.10 -5.56 5.47
C TYR A 3 -4.70 -4.23 5.01
N LEU A 4 -5.88 -3.91 5.54
CA LEU A 4 -6.55 -2.63 5.33
C LEU A 4 -6.65 -1.91 6.67
N THR A 5 -6.21 -0.65 6.71
CA THR A 5 -6.37 0.25 7.86
C THR A 5 -6.89 1.60 7.39
N LYS A 6 -7.48 2.38 8.28
CA LYS A 6 -7.91 3.75 7.98
C LYS A 6 -7.16 4.73 8.87
N VAL A 7 -6.54 5.73 8.26
CA VAL A 7 -5.81 6.79 8.97
C VAL A 7 -6.41 8.13 8.54
N ALA A 8 -6.94 8.91 9.48
CA ALA A 8 -7.53 10.21 9.21
C ALA A 8 -8.57 10.23 8.07
N GLY A 9 -9.37 9.17 7.93
CA GLY A 9 -10.40 9.04 6.88
C GLY A 9 -9.88 8.57 5.52
N VAL A 10 -8.59 8.24 5.41
CA VAL A 10 -7.94 7.71 4.21
C VAL A 10 -7.81 6.19 4.33
N ASP A 11 -8.14 5.47 3.26
CA ASP A 11 -8.00 4.02 3.18
C ASP A 11 -6.55 3.64 2.84
N CYS A 12 -5.87 3.01 3.78
CA CYS A 12 -4.48 2.58 3.65
C CYS A 12 -4.42 1.05 3.51
N TYR A 13 -3.83 0.56 2.44
CA TYR A 13 -3.77 -0.86 2.12
C TYR A 13 -2.32 -1.35 2.01
N PHE A 14 -2.02 -2.53 2.54
CA PHE A 14 -0.70 -3.15 2.50
C PHE A 14 -0.76 -4.47 1.75
N LEU A 15 0.18 -4.67 0.83
CA LEU A 15 0.49 -5.97 0.23
C LEU A 15 1.83 -6.45 0.77
N VAL A 16 1.81 -7.45 1.63
CA VAL A 16 3.02 -8.09 2.15
C VAL A 16 3.31 -9.34 1.32
N GLY A 17 4.45 -9.32 0.64
CA GLY A 17 5.01 -10.44 -0.11
C GLY A 17 6.43 -10.77 0.35
N GLU A 18 6.96 -11.88 -0.15
CA GLU A 18 8.31 -12.37 0.17
C GLU A 18 9.41 -11.38 -0.25
N ASP A 19 9.19 -10.69 -1.38
CA ASP A 19 10.10 -9.67 -1.93
C ASP A 19 9.94 -8.27 -1.28
N GLY A 20 9.10 -8.16 -0.25
CA GLY A 20 8.87 -6.93 0.50
C GLY A 20 7.41 -6.50 0.59
N THR A 21 7.17 -5.31 1.15
CA THR A 21 5.82 -4.79 1.39
C THR A 21 5.53 -3.56 0.53
N SER A 22 4.45 -3.61 -0.24
CA SER A 22 3.91 -2.45 -0.94
C SER A 22 2.81 -1.79 -0.11
N PHE A 23 2.84 -0.46 -0.01
CA PHE A 23 1.87 0.36 0.68
C PHE A 23 1.08 1.21 -0.31
N PHE A 24 -0.23 1.22 -0.18
CA PHE A 24 -1.17 1.90 -1.08
C PHE A 24 -2.02 2.88 -0.27
N ILE A 25 -2.13 4.11 -0.77
CA ILE A 25 -3.00 5.13 -0.21
C ILE A 25 -4.19 5.29 -1.14
N ARG A 26 -5.41 5.17 -0.62
CA ARG A 26 -6.65 5.36 -1.36
C ARG A 26 -7.47 6.51 -0.81
N ASN A 27 -8.05 7.30 -1.70
CA ASN A 27 -9.00 8.35 -1.31
C ASN A 27 -10.32 7.73 -0.79
N GLY A 28 -11.23 8.57 -0.27
CA GLY A 28 -12.53 8.12 0.26
C GLY A 28 -13.47 7.47 -0.76
N LEU A 29 -13.14 7.49 -2.06
CA LEU A 29 -13.86 6.79 -3.13
C LEU A 29 -13.24 5.42 -3.45
N GLY A 30 -12.19 5.01 -2.72
CA GLY A 30 -11.49 3.74 -2.92
C GLY A 30 -10.48 3.75 -4.08
N GLN A 31 -10.16 4.90 -4.65
CA GLN A 31 -9.17 5.02 -5.74
C GLN A 31 -7.76 5.17 -5.15
N THR A 32 -6.80 4.40 -5.65
CA THR A 32 -5.38 4.53 -5.27
C THR A 32 -4.80 5.85 -5.80
N VAL A 33 -4.30 6.68 -4.88
CA VAL A 33 -3.67 7.97 -5.19
C VAL A 33 -2.15 7.95 -5.01
N SER A 34 -1.61 6.97 -4.28
CA SER A 34 -0.17 6.81 -4.11
C SER A 34 0.20 5.35 -3.81
N VAL A 35 1.40 4.95 -4.24
CA VAL A 35 1.98 3.63 -3.99
C VAL A 35 3.43 3.81 -3.55
N LEU A 36 3.78 3.23 -2.40
CA LEU A 36 5.15 3.05 -1.95
C LEU A 36 5.47 1.56 -2.00
N SER A 37 6.21 1.15 -3.02
CA SER A 37 6.65 -0.25 -3.20
C SER A 37 8.07 -0.44 -2.66
N PRO A 38 8.43 -1.66 -2.25
CA PRO A 38 9.80 -1.94 -1.84
C PRO A 38 10.70 -1.73 -3.05
N LEU A 39 11.85 -1.08 -2.84
CA LEU A 39 12.86 -0.91 -3.88
C LEU A 39 13.29 -2.31 -4.35
N ARG A 40 12.94 -2.66 -5.59
CA ARG A 40 13.60 -3.77 -6.28
C ARG A 40 15.06 -3.37 -6.41
N LYS A 41 15.93 -3.88 -5.54
CA LYS A 41 17.38 -3.87 -5.81
C LYS A 41 17.55 -4.65 -7.11
N ASN A 42 17.78 -3.94 -8.22
CA ASN A 42 18.29 -4.58 -9.42
C ASN A 42 19.56 -5.32 -8.99
N LYS A 43 19.52 -6.64 -9.09
CA LYS A 43 20.66 -7.54 -8.89
C LYS A 43 21.44 -7.60 -10.20
#